data_AF-A0A7J5X824-F1
#
_entry.id   AF-A0A7J5X824-F1
#
_cell.length_a   1.000
_cell.length_b   1.000
_cell.length_c   1.000
_cell.angle_alpha   90.00
_cell.angle_beta   90.00
_cell.angle_gamma   90.00
#
_symmetry.space_group_name_H-M   'P 1'
#
loop_
_entity.id
_entity.type
_entity.pdbx_description
1 polymer ?
#
loop_
_entity_poly.entity_id
_entity_poly.type
_entity_poly.pdbx_seq_one_letter_code
_entity_poly.pdbx_strand_id
1 'polypeptide(L)'
;MPHVDMLFSQLQKRNIDSVYITGLIKRFTSSIQTIRDSIPSGEISGSVQQLPTKKRRALGHEEQQLLAREVCDTILSHAKERFSFTNTLVSSTLLQGDLFQQHSRTFPEAALETTVEAYPLLDKAKLKMELSLVYDNDQFRACSGAVTLL
;
A
#
# COMPACT_ATOMS: atom_id res chain seq x y z
N MET A 1 -2.46 14.35 -20.26
CA MET A 1 -1.39 15.10 -20.96
C MET A 1 -0.54 14.03 -21.63
N PRO A 2 -0.64 13.82 -22.95
CA PRO A 2 -0.26 12.57 -23.59
C PRO A 2 1.23 12.21 -23.39
N HIS A 3 2.10 13.21 -23.32
CA HIS A 3 3.53 12.99 -23.08
C HIS A 3 3.84 12.56 -21.64
N VAL A 4 3.12 13.09 -20.65
CA VAL A 4 3.24 12.68 -19.25
C VAL A 4 2.71 11.25 -19.08
N ASP A 5 1.61 10.92 -19.75
CA ASP A 5 0.99 9.59 -19.71
C ASP A 5 1.90 8.53 -20.40
N MET A 6 2.55 8.91 -21.50
CA MET A 6 3.54 8.08 -22.20
C MET A 6 4.82 7.89 -21.37
N LEU A 7 5.32 8.95 -20.71
CA LEU A 7 6.47 8.83 -19.81
C LEU A 7 6.14 7.99 -18.58
N PHE A 8 4.95 8.18 -18.01
CA PHE A 8 4.44 7.41 -16.88
C PHE A 8 4.35 5.92 -17.22
N SER A 9 3.81 5.57 -18.39
CA SER A 9 3.73 4.18 -18.85
C SER A 9 5.08 3.54 -19.19
N GLN A 10 6.06 4.32 -19.64
CA GLN A 10 7.42 3.84 -19.95
C GLN A 10 8.27 3.65 -18.68
N LEU A 11 8.15 4.55 -17.70
CA LEU A 11 8.96 4.53 -16.48
C LEU A 11 8.37 3.61 -15.40
N GLN A 12 7.05 3.44 -15.37
CA GLN A 12 6.40 2.61 -14.37
C GLN A 12 6.48 1.13 -14.77
N LYS A 13 7.42 0.39 -14.18
CA LYS A 13 7.36 -1.08 -14.18
C LYS A 13 6.09 -1.50 -13.44
N ARG A 14 5.11 -2.06 -14.17
CA ARG A 14 3.84 -2.59 -13.63
C ARG A 14 4.02 -3.97 -13.01
N ASN A 15 4.98 -4.11 -12.10
CA ASN A 15 4.98 -5.30 -11.25
C ASN A 15 3.99 -5.03 -10.11
N ILE A 16 2.74 -5.45 -10.32
CA ILE A 16 1.59 -5.20 -9.43
C ILE A 16 1.34 -6.46 -8.58
N ASP A 17 2.41 -7.10 -8.14
CA ASP A 17 2.31 -8.21 -7.21
C ASP A 17 1.89 -7.69 -5.82
N SER A 18 0.93 -8.37 -5.20
CA SER A 18 0.47 -8.13 -3.84
C SER A 18 1.59 -8.05 -2.81
N VAL A 19 2.59 -8.94 -2.91
CA VAL A 19 3.73 -9.01 -1.98
C VAL A 19 4.61 -7.78 -2.18
N TYR A 20 4.91 -7.46 -3.44
CA TYR A 20 5.69 -6.28 -3.80
C TYR A 20 5.01 -4.97 -3.35
N ILE A 21 3.71 -4.81 -3.60
CA ILE A 21 2.94 -3.63 -3.20
C ILE A 21 2.91 -3.50 -1.68
N THR A 22 2.69 -4.60 -0.96
CA THR A 22 2.71 -4.61 0.52
C THR A 22 4.09 -4.19 1.04
N GLY A 23 5.16 -4.67 0.42
CA GLY A 23 6.54 -4.28 0.75
C GLY A 23 6.80 -2.80 0.49
N LEU A 24 6.34 -2.26 -0.63
CA LEU A 24 6.46 -0.84 -0.95
C LEU A 24 5.71 0.06 0.04
N ILE A 25 4.46 -0.31 0.40
CA ILE A 25 3.67 0.42 1.40
C ILE A 25 4.41 0.41 2.73
N LYS A 26 4.88 -0.75 3.21
CA LYS A 26 5.66 -0.84 4.45
C LYS A 26 6.90 0.05 4.42
N ARG A 27 7.69 -0.02 3.35
CA ARG A 27 8.91 0.79 3.18
C ARG A 27 8.60 2.28 3.17
N PHE A 28 7.55 2.69 2.47
CA PHE A 28 7.09 4.08 2.44
C PHE A 28 6.75 4.57 3.85
N THR A 29 5.89 3.86 4.57
CA THR A 29 5.45 4.23 5.92
C THR A 29 6.63 4.27 6.90
N SER A 30 7.54 3.30 6.84
CA SER A 30 8.76 3.29 7.66
C SER A 30 9.66 4.48 7.36
N SER A 31 9.83 4.84 6.09
CA SER A 31 10.69 5.97 5.69
C SER A 31 10.15 7.30 6.20
N ILE A 32 8.83 7.53 6.10
CA ILE A 32 8.18 8.73 6.64
C ILE A 32 8.29 8.78 8.16
N GLN A 33 8.12 7.63 8.84
CA GLN A 33 8.31 7.54 10.28
C GLN A 33 9.74 7.89 10.70
N THR A 34 10.76 7.38 9.98
CA THR A 34 12.16 7.73 10.24
C THR A 34 12.42 9.22 10.07
N ILE A 35 11.84 9.85 9.05
CA ILE A 35 11.95 11.31 8.84
C ILE A 35 11.31 12.04 10.03
N ARG A 36 10.10 11.65 10.44
CA ARG A 36 9.40 12.23 11.59
C ARG A 36 10.22 12.15 12.88
N ASP A 37 10.78 10.98 13.16
CA ASP A 37 11.52 10.72 14.40
C ASP A 37 12.88 11.44 14.41
N SER A 38 13.44 11.76 13.24
CA SER A 38 14.64 12.58 13.12
C SER A 38 14.42 14.07 13.42
N ILE A 39 13.17 14.54 13.47
CA ILE A 39 12.84 15.92 13.83
C ILE A 39 12.98 16.08 15.34
N PRO A 40 13.79 17.03 15.86
CA PRO A 40 13.96 17.24 17.30
C PRO A 40 12.63 17.49 18.01
N SER A 41 12.43 16.87 19.17
CA SER A 41 11.32 17.21 20.06
C SER A 41 11.81 18.38 20.90
N GLY A 42 11.29 19.58 20.66
CA GLY A 42 11.58 20.71 21.54
C GLY A 42 11.15 20.37 22.96
N GLU A 43 12.11 20.07 23.83
CA GLU A 43 11.85 19.98 25.26
C GLU A 43 11.55 21.39 25.78
N ILE A 44 10.42 21.54 26.46
CA ILE A 44 9.98 22.78 27.08
C ILE A 44 10.97 23.10 28.21
N SER A 45 11.98 23.92 27.92
CA SER A 45 12.72 24.68 28.92
C SER A 45 12.31 26.13 28.81
N GLY A 46 11.54 26.59 29.80
CA GLY A 46 11.01 27.94 29.83
C GLY A 46 12.07 29.01 30.03
N SER A 47 11.90 30.17 29.38
CA SER A 47 12.09 31.49 29.99
C SER A 47 11.71 32.63 29.02
N VAL A 48 10.67 33.38 29.40
CA VAL A 48 10.51 34.86 29.36
C VAL A 48 10.88 35.67 28.09
N GLN A 49 9.81 36.11 27.40
CA GLN A 49 9.50 37.49 26.93
C GLN A 49 10.53 38.31 26.12
N GLN A 50 10.16 38.74 24.88
CA GLN A 50 10.01 40.17 24.50
C GLN A 50 9.45 40.43 23.07
N LEU A 51 8.92 41.66 22.93
CA LEU A 51 7.97 42.31 21.99
C LEU A 51 8.10 42.23 20.44
N PRO A 52 7.06 42.66 19.68
CA PRO A 52 6.91 42.40 18.24
C PRO A 52 7.40 43.54 17.34
N THR A 53 8.18 43.21 16.31
CA THR A 53 8.37 44.09 15.13
C THR A 53 7.97 43.39 13.85
N LYS A 54 7.15 44.09 13.06
CA LYS A 54 6.58 43.65 11.78
C LYS A 54 7.69 43.45 10.73
N LYS A 55 8.14 42.21 10.57
CA LYS A 55 8.65 41.65 9.30
C LYS A 55 7.79 40.42 9.00
N ARG A 56 7.58 40.05 7.73
CA ARG A 56 6.97 38.75 7.38
C ARG A 56 7.67 37.71 8.25
N ARG A 57 6.96 37.16 9.26
CA ARG A 57 7.59 36.27 10.25
C ARG A 57 8.11 35.08 9.47
N ALA A 58 9.43 34.97 9.35
CA ALA A 58 10.03 33.67 9.17
C ALA A 58 9.49 32.84 10.34
N LEU A 59 8.81 31.75 10.03
CA LEU A 59 8.30 30.83 11.05
C LEU A 59 9.45 30.52 12.01
N GLY A 60 9.18 30.51 13.31
CA GLY A 60 10.20 30.12 14.28
C GLY A 60 10.72 28.72 13.94
N HIS A 61 12.00 28.45 14.17
CA HIS A 61 12.59 27.12 13.92
C HIS A 61 11.80 26.01 14.64
N GLU A 62 11.24 26.32 15.82
CA GLU A 62 10.34 25.44 16.58
C GLU A 62 8.97 25.25 15.91
N GLU A 63 8.33 26.34 15.45
CA GLU A 63 7.06 26.27 14.71
C GLU A 63 7.23 25.46 13.41
N GLN A 64 8.38 25.59 12.74
CA GLN A 64 8.70 24.85 11.52
C GLN A 64 8.88 23.35 11.80
N GLN A 65 9.49 22.99 12.94
CA GLN A 65 9.62 21.59 13.37
C GLN A 65 8.27 20.97 13.73
N LEU A 66 7.40 21.72 14.41
CA LEU A 66 6.04 21.28 14.73
C LEU A 66 5.22 21.04 13.46
N LEU A 67 5.24 21.97 12.50
CA LEU A 67 4.58 21.79 11.21
C LEU A 67 5.15 20.61 10.43
N ALA A 68 6.48 20.43 10.41
CA ALA A 68 7.10 19.31 9.71
C ALA A 68 6.65 17.95 10.30
N ARG A 69 6.50 17.85 11.63
CA ARG A 69 5.95 16.67 12.30
C ARG A 69 4.48 16.47 11.97
N GLU A 70 3.67 17.52 12.02
CA GLU A 70 2.25 17.47 11.67
C GLU A 70 2.04 17.02 10.22
N VAL A 71 2.87 17.49 9.30
CA VAL A 71 2.86 17.03 7.90
C VAL A 71 3.20 15.54 7.81
N CYS A 72 4.23 15.07 8.54
CA CYS A 72 4.56 13.65 8.57
C CYS A 72 3.41 12.80 9.15
N ASP A 73 2.80 13.24 10.25
CA ASP A 73 1.66 12.59 10.88
C ASP A 73 0.44 12.54 9.94
N THR A 74 0.18 13.64 9.23
CA THR A 74 -0.87 13.72 8.20
C THR A 74 -0.62 12.73 7.07
N ILE A 75 0.61 12.68 6.53
CA ILE A 75 0.98 11.74 5.46
C ILE A 75 0.82 10.29 5.94
N LEU A 76 1.27 9.98 7.17
CA LEU A 76 1.14 8.64 7.75
C LEU A 76 -0.33 8.25 7.96
N SER A 77 -1.16 9.17 8.44
CA SER A 77 -2.59 8.96 8.64
C SER A 77 -3.28 8.64 7.31
N HIS A 78 -3.07 9.48 6.29
CA HIS A 78 -3.65 9.25 4.97
C HIS A 78 -3.10 7.99 4.30
N ALA A 79 -1.82 7.65 4.47
CA ALA A 79 -1.28 6.40 3.96
C ALA A 79 -1.96 5.21 4.61
N LYS A 80 -2.13 5.20 5.94
CA LYS A 80 -2.83 4.14 6.66
C LYS A 80 -4.26 4.00 6.19
N GLU A 81 -4.99 5.10 6.05
CA GLU A 81 -6.38 5.08 5.58
C GLU A 81 -6.47 4.56 4.15
N ARG A 82 -5.68 5.14 3.22
CA ARG A 82 -5.72 4.81 1.80
C ARG A 82 -5.28 3.38 1.49
N PHE A 83 -4.41 2.82 2.32
CA PHE A 83 -3.91 1.44 2.20
C PHE A 83 -4.51 0.50 3.26
N SER A 84 -5.54 0.93 4.01
CA SER A 84 -6.21 0.09 5.01
C SER A 84 -6.98 -1.07 4.37
N PHE A 85 -7.54 -0.83 3.18
CA PHE A 85 -8.33 -1.82 2.46
C PHE A 85 -7.48 -2.52 1.40
N THR A 86 -6.68 -3.49 1.83
CA THR A 86 -5.89 -4.37 0.95
C THR A 86 -6.58 -5.70 0.67
N ASN A 87 -7.85 -5.88 1.05
CA ASN A 87 -8.58 -7.13 0.82
C ASN A 87 -8.64 -7.48 -0.69
N THR A 88 -8.76 -6.48 -1.56
CA THR A 88 -8.69 -6.68 -3.02
C THR A 88 -7.30 -7.11 -3.50
N LEU A 89 -6.25 -6.74 -2.76
CA LEU A 89 -4.88 -7.20 -3.00
C LEU A 89 -4.74 -8.68 -2.63
N VAL A 90 -5.37 -9.12 -1.53
CA VAL A 90 -5.46 -10.53 -1.16
C VAL A 90 -6.23 -11.32 -2.21
N SER A 91 -7.32 -10.79 -2.76
CA SER A 91 -8.03 -11.45 -3.86
C SER A 91 -7.17 -11.69 -5.10
N SER A 92 -6.22 -10.78 -5.38
CA SER A 92 -5.30 -10.96 -6.51
C SER A 92 -4.34 -12.15 -6.32
N THR A 93 -4.02 -12.55 -5.08
CA THR A 93 -3.12 -13.70 -4.82
C THR A 93 -3.73 -15.01 -5.29
N LEU A 94 -5.06 -15.14 -5.25
CA LEU A 94 -5.77 -16.30 -5.78
C LEU A 94 -5.54 -16.53 -7.27
N LEU A 95 -5.13 -15.49 -8.01
CA LEU A 95 -4.91 -15.56 -9.46
C LEU A 95 -3.43 -15.35 -9.83
N GLN A 96 -2.51 -15.42 -8.85
CA GLN A 96 -1.07 -15.35 -9.09
C GLN A 96 -0.55 -16.73 -9.51
N GLY A 97 -0.19 -16.89 -10.79
CA GLY A 97 0.27 -18.17 -11.33
C GLY A 97 1.47 -18.78 -10.60
N ASP A 98 2.40 -17.93 -10.12
CA ASP A 98 3.56 -18.37 -9.34
C ASP A 98 3.15 -19.13 -8.05
N LEU A 99 1.97 -18.85 -7.51
CA LEU A 99 1.44 -19.49 -6.30
C LEU A 99 0.56 -20.71 -6.61
N PHE A 100 0.19 -20.98 -7.87
CA PHE A 100 -0.77 -22.04 -8.22
C PHE A 100 -0.28 -23.43 -7.80
N GLN A 101 1.02 -23.71 -7.92
CA GLN A 101 1.58 -24.98 -7.43
C GLN A 101 1.41 -25.15 -5.93
N GLN A 102 1.58 -24.07 -5.16
CA GLN A 102 1.36 -24.09 -3.72
C GLN A 102 -0.12 -24.24 -3.40
N HIS A 103 -0.98 -23.53 -4.14
CA HIS A 103 -2.43 -23.55 -3.93
C HIS A 103 -3.11 -24.87 -4.33
N SER A 104 -2.60 -25.59 -5.32
CA SER A 104 -3.06 -26.96 -5.65
C SER A 104 -2.75 -27.94 -4.50
N ARG A 105 -1.60 -27.79 -3.82
CA ARG A 105 -1.25 -28.63 -2.65
C ARG A 105 -2.02 -28.24 -1.40
N THR A 106 -2.22 -26.95 -1.19
CA THR A 106 -2.92 -26.41 -0.02
C THR A 106 -3.72 -25.21 -0.46
N PHE A 107 -5.03 -25.41 -0.55
CA PHE A 107 -5.95 -24.37 -0.96
C PHE A 107 -5.83 -23.16 -0.01
N PRO A 108 -5.88 -21.91 -0.51
CA PRO A 108 -5.77 -20.72 0.33
C PRO A 108 -7.14 -20.29 0.88
N GLU A 109 -7.71 -21.04 1.84
CA GLU A 109 -9.02 -20.71 2.43
C GLU A 109 -9.11 -19.27 2.94
N ALA A 110 -8.08 -18.78 3.64
CA ALA A 110 -8.09 -17.43 4.20
C ALA A 110 -8.24 -16.35 3.11
N ALA A 111 -7.54 -16.51 1.99
CA ALA A 111 -7.63 -15.56 0.87
C ALA A 111 -8.98 -15.64 0.16
N LEU A 112 -9.59 -16.84 0.10
CA LEU A 112 -10.95 -17.02 -0.41
C LEU A 112 -11.98 -16.29 0.46
N GLU A 113 -11.92 -16.44 1.79
CA GLU A 113 -12.83 -15.72 2.70
C GLU A 113 -12.71 -14.21 2.52
N THR A 114 -11.49 -13.67 2.56
CA THR A 114 -11.22 -12.24 2.36
C THR A 114 -11.75 -11.74 1.01
N THR A 115 -11.72 -12.59 -0.02
CA THR A 115 -12.24 -12.26 -1.36
C THR A 115 -13.76 -12.20 -1.39
N VAL A 116 -14.44 -13.13 -0.73
CA VAL A 116 -15.91 -13.14 -0.64
C VAL A 116 -16.40 -11.98 0.24
N GLU A 117 -15.66 -11.62 1.29
CA GLU A 117 -15.93 -10.40 2.08
C GLU A 117 -15.76 -9.13 1.24
N ALA A 118 -14.70 -9.04 0.42
CA ALA A 118 -14.45 -7.90 -0.46
C ALA A 118 -15.45 -7.80 -1.62
N TYR A 119 -15.95 -8.95 -2.10
CA TYR A 119 -16.87 -9.04 -3.23
C TYR A 119 -18.07 -9.94 -2.87
N PRO A 120 -19.07 -9.41 -2.14
CA PRO A 120 -20.22 -10.19 -1.65
C PRO A 120 -21.10 -10.80 -2.75
N LEU A 121 -20.91 -10.35 -4.00
CA LEU A 121 -21.59 -10.86 -5.19
C LEU A 121 -21.04 -12.21 -5.65
N LEU A 122 -19.86 -12.61 -5.20
CA LEU A 122 -19.21 -13.86 -5.58
C LEU A 122 -19.78 -15.03 -4.77
N ASP A 123 -20.17 -16.10 -5.46
CA ASP A 123 -20.52 -17.37 -4.83
C ASP A 123 -19.25 -18.09 -4.40
N LYS A 124 -19.06 -18.17 -3.07
CA LYS A 124 -17.89 -18.80 -2.44
C LYS A 124 -17.67 -20.24 -2.90
N ALA A 125 -18.73 -21.03 -3.00
CA ALA A 125 -18.61 -22.45 -3.33
C ALA A 125 -18.20 -22.63 -4.80
N LYS A 126 -18.80 -21.84 -5.69
CA LYS A 126 -18.44 -21.83 -7.12
C LYS A 126 -17.01 -21.33 -7.31
N LEU A 127 -16.66 -20.20 -6.70
CA LEU A 127 -15.32 -19.62 -6.81
C LEU A 127 -14.24 -20.61 -6.33
N LYS A 128 -14.49 -21.32 -5.22
CA LYS A 128 -13.57 -22.36 -4.73
C LYS A 128 -13.40 -23.48 -5.75
N MET A 129 -14.48 -23.97 -6.34
CA MET A 129 -14.44 -25.04 -7.33
C MET A 129 -13.64 -24.64 -8.57
N GLU A 130 -13.94 -23.47 -9.14
CA GLU A 130 -13.23 -22.95 -10.33
C GLU A 130 -11.74 -22.75 -10.04
N LEU A 131 -11.39 -22.16 -8.89
CA LEU A 131 -9.99 -21.97 -8.51
C LEU A 131 -9.24 -23.30 -8.34
N SER A 132 -9.87 -24.31 -7.72
CA SER A 132 -9.27 -25.65 -7.62
C SER A 132 -8.98 -26.25 -8.99
N LEU A 133 -9.92 -26.14 -9.94
CA LEU A 133 -9.71 -26.61 -11.31
C LEU A 133 -8.57 -25.87 -12.02
N VAL A 134 -8.46 -24.55 -11.79
CA VAL A 134 -7.37 -23.73 -12.34
C VAL A 134 -6.01 -24.13 -11.76
N TYR A 135 -5.92 -24.36 -10.44
CA TYR A 135 -4.66 -24.73 -9.78
C TYR A 135 -4.14 -26.12 -10.20
N ASP A 136 -5.06 -27.06 -10.45
CA ASP A 136 -4.73 -28.43 -10.84
C ASP A 136 -4.32 -28.55 -12.31
N ASN A 137 -4.67 -27.57 -13.15
CA ASN A 137 -4.33 -27.59 -14.56
C ASN A 137 -2.96 -26.94 -14.83
N ASP A 138 -2.03 -27.76 -15.32
CA ASP A 138 -0.64 -27.37 -15.62
C ASP A 138 -0.53 -26.23 -16.65
N GLN A 139 -1.52 -26.06 -17.54
CA GLN A 139 -1.50 -25.02 -18.56
C GLN A 139 -1.59 -23.62 -17.96
N PHE A 140 -2.30 -23.46 -16.84
CA PHE A 140 -2.46 -22.18 -16.17
C PHE A 140 -1.28 -21.82 -15.27
N ARG A 141 -0.35 -22.75 -15.02
CA ARG A 141 0.86 -22.48 -14.23
C ARG A 141 1.84 -21.54 -14.93
N ALA A 142 1.73 -21.40 -16.25
CA ALA A 142 2.52 -20.43 -17.02
C ALA A 142 1.89 -19.02 -17.06
N CYS A 143 0.66 -18.85 -16.57
CA CYS A 143 -0.05 -17.58 -16.61
C CYS A 143 0.42 -16.65 -15.48
N SER A 144 1.02 -15.51 -15.80
CA SER A 144 1.54 -14.56 -14.81
C SER A 144 0.47 -13.67 -14.17
N GLY A 145 -0.80 -14.10 -14.15
CA GLY A 145 -1.92 -13.34 -13.57
C GLY A 145 -3.25 -13.52 -14.28
N ALA A 146 -4.30 -12.94 -13.69
CA ALA A 146 -5.68 -12.98 -14.19
C ALA A 146 -5.85 -12.52 -15.65
N VAL A 147 -5.04 -11.55 -16.10
CA VAL A 147 -5.11 -11.03 -17.48
C VAL A 147 -4.63 -12.06 -18.50
N THR A 148 -3.74 -12.96 -18.11
CA THR A 148 -3.26 -14.06 -18.99
C THR A 148 -4.24 -15.24 -19.02
N LEU A 149 -5.27 -15.22 -18.16
CA LEU A 149 -6.33 -16.23 -18.11
C LEU A 149 -7.59 -15.84 -18.92
N LEU A 150 -7.67 -14.58 -19.39
CA LEU A 150 -8.76 -14.04 -20.21
C LEU A 150 -8.40 -14.09 -21.70
#